data_AF-A2FPX0-F1
#
_entry.id   AF-A2FPX0-F1
#
_cell.length_a   1.000
_cell.length_b   1.000
_cell.length_c   1.000
_cell.angle_alpha   90.00
_cell.angle_beta   90.00
_cell.angle_gamma   90.00
#
_symmetry.space_group_name_H-M   'P 1'
#
loop_
_entity.id
_entity.type
_entity.pdbx_description
1 polymer ?
#
loop_
_entity_poly.entity_id
_entity_poly.type
_entity_poly.pdbx_seq_one_letter_code
_entity_poly.pdbx_strand_id
1 'polypeptide(L)'
;MEKADISSEQEENPLKIHDCSVSTEILELKTNYDENIMTSEKDIAKIRKKKKVRQPKQKKKDKYSLINPSPQGDSVLSFNPYKKPEFTEKYTLLALQELNIDPIQLQYPSNEEISKISSRKRLIRITREKEYQKRDQLIELVKSKREEIIRSENVTIKLDNADEDSKSILVQGNIDSSYTEIAAAPIIVTINTDDGSETLQNEFSNDQNDIDNLLFDDISKNDNASIVDDFLRQKLKEREKRREERLQKILDEKNKKEEEVRKSALERIKKESEQIEQSRKERNNNAYIVGVAREIKLLSARENLKEIVQSRVQKVHALEEDLHAKEAAAIQRAQNERKKEEEKMAKKLQQAEEQRKIALSNQQEFQQKLQKVMEEKEQCLKQRLVEVTNQKKLEAQEHKMKIMQRAERAAALRKQRREEKMMKLQEKIRNDEERVRKSDHERIEKQMSGVFRRYST
;
A
#
# COMPACT_ATOMS: atom_id res chain seq x y z
N MET A 1 -59.04 -24.21 -37.57
CA MET A 1 -60.13 -23.41 -36.98
C MET A 1 -59.59 -21.99 -36.98
N GLU A 2 -59.99 -21.07 -37.85
CA GLU A 2 -61.35 -20.70 -38.22
C GLU A 2 -61.34 -20.08 -39.63
N LYS A 3 -62.45 -20.25 -40.36
CA LYS A 3 -62.73 -19.75 -41.71
C LYS A 3 -63.53 -18.45 -41.62
N ALA A 4 -63.45 -17.60 -42.66
CA ALA A 4 -64.54 -16.88 -43.34
C ALA A 4 -63.89 -15.73 -44.15
N ASP A 5 -63.87 -15.73 -45.48
CA ASP A 5 -64.98 -15.51 -46.43
C ASP A 5 -65.84 -14.27 -46.11
N ILE A 6 -65.79 -13.26 -46.98
CA ILE A 6 -66.95 -12.61 -47.62
C ILE A 6 -66.49 -11.76 -48.81
N SER A 7 -67.21 -11.99 -49.91
CA SER A 7 -67.31 -11.36 -51.22
C SER A 7 -67.76 -9.88 -51.25
N SER A 8 -67.46 -9.14 -52.31
CA SER A 8 -68.46 -8.72 -53.32
C SER A 8 -67.90 -7.72 -54.33
N GLU A 9 -68.42 -7.86 -55.55
CA GLU A 9 -68.15 -7.14 -56.79
C GLU A 9 -68.70 -5.70 -56.79
N GLN A 10 -68.12 -4.81 -57.59
CA GLN A 10 -68.84 -4.08 -58.66
C GLN A 10 -67.90 -3.22 -59.54
N GLU A 11 -67.95 -3.55 -60.83
CA GLU A 11 -67.90 -2.72 -62.04
C GLU A 11 -67.84 -1.18 -61.90
N GLU A 12 -66.87 -0.51 -62.58
CA GLU A 12 -67.01 0.11 -63.91
C GLU A 12 -65.84 1.07 -64.22
N ASN A 13 -65.38 1.03 -65.47
CA ASN A 13 -64.31 1.84 -66.08
C ASN A 13 -64.82 3.27 -66.37
N PRO A 14 -63.96 4.33 -66.41
CA PRO A 14 -63.11 4.48 -67.59
C PRO A 14 -61.71 5.07 -67.33
N LEU A 15 -60.71 4.43 -67.96
CA LEU A 15 -59.57 5.04 -68.65
C LEU A 15 -59.23 6.49 -68.26
N LYS A 16 -58.54 6.65 -67.12
CA LYS A 16 -57.66 7.78 -66.87
C LYS A 16 -56.26 7.41 -67.32
N ILE A 17 -55.76 8.18 -68.28
CA ILE A 17 -54.36 8.21 -68.69
C ILE A 17 -53.56 8.63 -67.45
N HIS A 18 -52.95 7.65 -66.78
CA HIS A 18 -51.99 7.91 -65.72
C HIS A 18 -50.67 8.30 -66.38
N ASP A 19 -50.35 9.59 -66.29
CA ASP A 19 -48.97 10.05 -66.46
C ASP A 19 -48.08 9.30 -65.48
N CYS A 20 -47.08 8.59 -66.01
CA CYS A 20 -46.03 7.91 -65.25
C CYS A 20 -45.21 8.91 -64.41
N SER A 21 -45.70 9.32 -63.25
CA SER A 21 -44.93 10.03 -62.23
C SER A 21 -44.13 9.03 -61.37
N VAL A 22 -43.18 8.31 -61.96
CA VAL A 22 -42.26 7.41 -61.25
C VAL A 22 -41.09 8.20 -60.64
N SER A 23 -41.38 9.32 -59.96
CA SER A 23 -40.30 10.24 -59.52
C SER A 23 -40.38 10.68 -58.07
N THR A 24 -41.40 10.29 -57.31
CA THR A 24 -41.54 10.68 -55.90
C THR A 24 -41.09 9.60 -54.91
N GLU A 25 -41.28 8.30 -55.20
CA GLU A 25 -40.90 7.22 -54.26
C GLU A 25 -39.38 7.00 -54.12
N ILE A 26 -38.57 7.39 -55.11
CA ILE A 26 -37.10 7.26 -55.05
C ILE A 26 -36.46 8.38 -54.20
N LEU A 27 -37.13 9.51 -54.04
CA LEU A 27 -36.63 10.64 -53.25
C LEU A 27 -36.90 10.46 -51.74
N GLU A 28 -38.00 9.82 -51.35
CA GLU A 28 -38.32 9.54 -49.94
C GLU A 28 -37.48 8.40 -49.32
N LEU A 29 -36.93 7.49 -50.14
CA LEU A 29 -36.03 6.43 -49.65
C LEU A 29 -34.58 6.90 -49.43
N LYS A 30 -34.15 7.99 -50.07
CA LYS A 30 -32.80 8.57 -49.86
C LYS A 30 -32.71 9.35 -48.56
N THR A 31 -33.76 10.08 -48.17
CA THR A 31 -33.74 10.90 -46.95
C THR A 31 -33.70 10.05 -45.67
N ASN A 32 -34.31 8.86 -45.68
CA ASN A 32 -34.28 7.93 -44.54
C ASN A 32 -32.90 7.25 -44.32
N TYR A 33 -32.05 7.19 -45.35
CA TYR A 33 -30.71 6.61 -45.21
C TYR A 33 -29.71 7.61 -44.60
N ASP A 34 -29.86 8.90 -44.93
CA ASP A 34 -28.98 9.96 -44.43
C ASP A 34 -29.25 10.33 -42.95
N GLU A 35 -30.49 10.21 -42.48
CA GLU A 35 -30.83 10.45 -41.06
C GLU A 35 -30.23 9.39 -40.11
N ASN A 36 -30.08 8.13 -40.57
CA ASN A 36 -29.48 7.06 -39.76
C ASN A 36 -27.95 7.12 -39.68
N ILE A 37 -27.28 7.76 -40.63
CA ILE A 37 -25.82 7.95 -40.59
C ILE A 37 -25.47 9.07 -39.59
N MET A 38 -26.28 10.13 -39.52
CA MET A 38 -26.08 11.30 -38.64
C MET A 38 -26.26 11.01 -37.14
N THR A 39 -27.03 9.98 -36.76
CA THR A 39 -27.18 9.57 -35.35
C THR A 39 -25.96 8.80 -34.85
N SER A 40 -25.32 8.01 -35.72
CA SER A 40 -24.12 7.23 -35.37
C SER A 40 -22.88 8.10 -35.09
N GLU A 41 -22.70 9.21 -35.80
CA GLU A 41 -21.57 10.12 -35.56
C GLU A 41 -21.70 10.91 -34.25
N LYS A 42 -22.92 11.28 -33.85
CA LYS A 42 -23.17 11.95 -32.56
C LYS A 42 -22.89 11.02 -31.37
N ASP A 43 -23.10 9.72 -31.53
CA ASP A 43 -22.81 8.73 -30.49
C ASP A 43 -21.30 8.37 -30.43
N ILE A 44 -20.61 8.38 -31.56
CA ILE A 44 -19.14 8.26 -31.61
C ILE A 44 -18.45 9.49 -30.98
N ALA A 45 -19.02 10.69 -31.15
CA ALA A 45 -18.54 11.92 -30.52
C ALA A 45 -18.71 11.93 -28.98
N LYS A 46 -19.76 11.29 -28.45
CA LYS A 46 -19.95 11.11 -26.98
C LYS A 46 -18.98 10.10 -26.38
N ILE A 47 -18.54 9.09 -27.14
CA ILE A 47 -17.55 8.10 -26.66
C ILE A 47 -16.14 8.69 -26.65
N ARG A 48 -15.78 9.58 -27.59
CA ARG A 48 -14.46 10.23 -27.63
C ARG A 48 -14.23 11.30 -26.54
N LYS A 49 -15.29 11.87 -25.93
CA LYS A 49 -15.15 12.84 -24.83
C LYS A 49 -14.95 12.23 -23.43
N LYS A 50 -14.96 10.90 -23.29
CA LYS A 50 -14.71 10.22 -22.00
C LYS A 50 -13.25 9.83 -21.73
N LYS A 51 -12.31 10.17 -22.62
CA LYS A 51 -10.86 9.88 -22.44
C LYS A 51 -10.06 11.18 -22.28
N LYS A 52 -9.98 11.66 -21.04
CA LYS A 52 -8.96 12.54 -20.42
C LYS A 52 -9.61 13.53 -19.44
N VAL A 53 -10.05 13.02 -18.30
CA VAL A 53 -9.98 13.81 -17.06
C VAL A 53 -8.93 13.12 -16.20
N ARG A 54 -7.67 13.58 -16.35
CA ARG A 54 -6.65 13.35 -15.34
C ARG A 54 -7.15 14.04 -14.09
N GLN A 55 -7.61 13.28 -13.12
CA GLN A 55 -7.87 13.84 -11.80
C GLN A 55 -6.56 14.44 -11.26
N PRO A 56 -6.57 15.67 -10.72
CA PRO A 56 -5.45 16.15 -9.95
C PRO A 56 -5.26 15.20 -8.78
N LYS A 57 -4.02 14.76 -8.56
CA LYS A 57 -3.62 13.99 -7.38
C LYS A 57 -4.16 14.72 -6.15
N GLN A 58 -5.25 14.20 -5.58
CA GLN A 58 -5.67 14.58 -4.24
C GLN A 58 -4.49 14.21 -3.35
N LYS A 59 -3.79 15.24 -2.85
CA LYS A 59 -2.95 15.11 -1.68
C LYS A 59 -3.80 14.39 -0.65
N LYS A 60 -3.34 13.20 -0.23
CA LYS A 60 -3.85 12.51 0.95
C LYS A 60 -3.88 13.57 2.04
N LYS A 61 -5.07 14.09 2.36
CA LYS A 61 -5.29 14.73 3.64
C LYS A 61 -5.18 13.59 4.61
N ASP A 62 -4.09 13.58 5.36
CA ASP A 62 -3.88 12.71 6.48
C ASP A 62 -5.13 12.76 7.35
N LYS A 63 -5.92 11.68 7.35
CA LYS A 63 -7.04 11.47 8.26
C LYS A 63 -6.49 11.08 9.65
N TYR A 64 -5.59 11.90 10.17
CA TYR A 64 -5.07 11.83 11.53
C TYR A 64 -4.97 13.26 12.09
N SER A 65 -6.07 14.00 12.04
CA SER A 65 -6.20 15.27 12.76
C SER A 65 -7.58 15.33 13.40
N LEU A 66 -7.81 14.44 14.37
CA LEU A 66 -8.87 14.50 15.39
C LEU A 66 -8.72 13.27 16.30
N ILE A 67 -7.52 13.11 16.87
CA ILE A 67 -7.38 12.45 18.16
C ILE A 67 -6.86 13.56 19.04
N ASN A 68 -7.68 14.02 19.98
CA ASN A 68 -7.25 14.94 21.03
C ASN A 68 -5.88 14.46 21.52
N PRO A 69 -4.84 15.32 21.60
CA PRO A 69 -3.57 14.88 22.14
C PRO A 69 -3.89 14.37 23.55
N SER A 70 -3.72 13.05 23.75
CA SER A 70 -3.96 12.43 25.04
C SER A 70 -3.27 13.31 26.09
N PRO A 71 -3.98 13.75 27.15
CA PRO A 71 -3.37 14.54 28.20
C PRO A 71 -2.09 13.82 28.61
N GLN A 72 -0.99 14.56 28.54
CA GLN A 72 0.28 14.07 29.03
C GLN A 72 0.09 13.69 30.49
N GLY A 73 0.64 12.55 30.89
CA GLY A 73 0.38 12.05 32.24
C GLY A 73 0.83 13.06 33.28
N ASP A 74 0.05 13.15 34.36
CA ASP A 74 0.19 14.10 35.46
C ASP A 74 1.54 14.02 36.20
N SER A 75 2.30 12.92 36.00
CA SER A 75 3.50 12.53 36.73
C SER A 75 4.74 12.44 35.83
N VAL A 76 5.93 12.63 36.41
CA VAL A 76 7.22 12.36 35.73
C VAL A 76 7.36 10.89 35.29
N LEU A 77 6.61 9.95 35.87
CA LEU A 77 6.62 8.54 35.49
C LEU A 77 5.99 8.28 34.11
N SER A 78 4.92 9.03 33.79
CA SER A 78 4.18 8.95 32.53
C SER A 78 4.52 10.10 31.57
N PHE A 79 5.60 10.82 31.87
CA PHE A 79 6.12 11.93 31.08
C PHE A 79 6.61 11.47 29.71
N ASN A 80 6.16 12.18 28.66
CA ASN A 80 6.69 12.01 27.31
C ASN A 80 7.64 13.19 26.99
N PRO A 81 8.96 12.96 26.84
CA PRO A 81 9.94 14.03 26.59
C PRO A 81 9.77 14.79 25.27
N TYR A 82 8.95 14.28 24.33
CA TYR A 82 8.69 14.95 23.06
C TYR A 82 7.55 15.98 23.13
N LYS A 83 6.80 16.02 24.24
CA LYS A 83 5.65 16.92 24.43
C LYS A 83 5.94 17.91 25.56
N LYS A 84 5.21 19.03 25.55
CA LYS A 84 5.38 20.09 26.56
C LYS A 84 4.95 19.57 27.95
N PRO A 85 5.79 19.68 28.98
CA PRO A 85 5.47 19.21 30.32
C PRO A 85 4.33 20.02 30.94
N GLU A 86 3.29 19.33 31.40
CA GLU A 86 2.18 19.86 32.19
C GLU A 86 1.98 18.94 33.42
N PHE A 87 2.93 18.97 34.35
CA PHE A 87 2.87 18.15 35.57
C PHE A 87 1.82 18.71 36.52
N THR A 88 0.93 17.85 37.00
CA THR A 88 -0.10 18.19 38.01
C THR A 88 0.08 17.38 39.30
N GLU A 89 0.94 16.35 39.31
CA GLU A 89 1.20 15.53 40.48
C GLU A 89 2.03 16.28 41.55
N LYS A 90 1.51 16.36 42.79
CA LYS A 90 2.12 17.01 43.96
C LYS A 90 3.61 16.64 44.14
N TYR A 91 3.93 15.35 44.18
CA TYR A 91 5.29 14.87 44.45
C TYR A 91 6.26 15.17 43.31
N THR A 92 5.80 15.18 42.06
CA THR A 92 6.62 15.58 40.91
C THR A 92 6.94 17.07 40.97
N LEU A 93 5.96 17.92 41.34
CA LEU A 93 6.18 19.35 41.50
C LEU A 93 7.14 19.68 42.65
N LEU A 94 7.02 18.99 43.78
CA LEU A 94 7.94 19.13 44.91
C LEU A 94 9.37 18.68 44.54
N ALA A 95 9.51 17.56 43.83
CA ALA A 95 10.81 17.10 43.36
C ALA A 95 11.48 18.11 42.40
N LEU A 96 10.71 18.71 41.49
CA LEU A 96 11.21 19.76 40.58
C LEU A 96 11.62 21.02 41.35
N GLN A 97 10.86 21.41 42.37
CA GLN A 97 11.15 22.55 43.23
C GLN A 97 12.42 22.33 44.07
N GLU A 98 12.60 21.15 44.68
CA GLU A 98 13.80 20.82 45.46
C GLU A 98 15.06 20.74 44.59
N LEU A 99 14.92 20.25 43.35
CA LEU A 99 16.03 20.14 42.42
C LEU A 99 16.31 21.44 41.64
N ASN A 100 15.47 22.48 41.78
CA ASN A 100 15.52 23.72 41.00
C ASN A 100 15.56 23.48 39.48
N ILE A 101 14.76 22.53 38.98
CA ILE A 101 14.68 22.21 37.55
C ILE A 101 13.33 22.71 37.02
N ASP A 102 13.35 23.55 35.98
CA ASP A 102 12.12 23.93 35.30
C ASP A 102 11.55 22.73 34.53
N PRO A 103 10.21 22.53 34.51
CA PRO A 103 9.59 21.44 33.77
C PRO A 103 10.04 21.38 32.31
N ILE A 104 10.15 22.53 31.63
CA ILE A 104 10.53 22.64 30.22
C ILE A 104 11.94 22.07 29.95
N GLN A 105 12.82 22.11 30.95
CA GLN A 105 14.17 21.55 30.85
C GLN A 105 14.18 20.01 30.81
N LEU A 106 13.06 19.34 31.02
CA LEU A 106 12.96 17.89 30.81
C LEU A 106 12.56 17.54 29.37
N GLN A 107 12.15 18.54 28.56
CA GLN A 107 11.74 18.32 27.18
C GLN A 107 12.96 18.15 26.26
N TYR A 108 12.83 17.26 25.28
CA TYR A 108 13.83 17.12 24.23
C TYR A 108 13.86 18.35 23.32
N PRO A 109 15.06 18.84 22.98
CA PRO A 109 15.18 20.02 22.12
C PRO A 109 14.63 19.75 20.72
N SER A 110 13.99 20.75 20.15
CA SER A 110 13.42 20.66 18.80
C SER A 110 14.53 20.58 17.73
N ASN A 111 14.18 20.09 16.54
CA ASN A 111 15.12 20.03 15.42
C ASN A 111 15.67 21.41 15.03
N GLU A 112 14.91 22.49 15.30
CA GLU A 112 15.31 23.87 15.06
C GLU A 112 16.29 24.39 16.12
N GLU A 113 16.18 23.94 17.37
CA GLU A 113 17.12 24.30 18.43
C GLU A 113 18.47 23.61 18.24
N ILE A 114 18.46 22.34 17.84
CA ILE A 114 19.69 21.59 17.58
C ILE A 114 20.42 22.15 16.33
N SER A 115 19.67 22.63 15.33
CA SER A 115 20.26 23.20 14.12
C SER A 115 20.90 24.58 14.33
N LYS A 116 20.50 25.33 15.37
CA LYS A 116 21.17 26.57 15.80
C LYS A 116 22.59 26.32 16.33
N ILE A 117 22.84 25.15 16.91
CA ILE A 117 24.14 24.79 17.51
C ILE A 117 25.15 24.36 16.43
N SER A 118 24.69 23.69 15.37
CA SER A 118 25.57 23.27 14.27
C SER A 118 24.81 23.05 12.97
N SER A 119 25.35 23.58 11.86
CA SER A 119 24.79 23.37 10.51
C SER A 119 25.24 22.06 9.84
N ARG A 120 26.18 21.32 10.44
CA ARG A 120 26.71 20.06 9.86
C ARG A 120 25.88 18.86 10.31
N LYS A 121 25.29 18.11 9.37
CA LYS A 121 24.41 16.94 9.62
C LYS A 121 25.00 15.88 10.57
N ARG A 122 26.32 15.61 10.51
CA ARG A 122 27.00 14.65 11.40
C ARG A 122 27.07 15.16 12.84
N LEU A 123 27.38 16.45 13.02
CA LEU A 123 27.44 17.06 14.36
C LEU A 123 26.05 17.20 14.96
N ILE A 124 25.02 17.51 14.17
CA ILE A 124 23.61 17.54 14.62
C ILE A 124 23.19 16.22 15.28
N ARG A 125 23.59 15.07 14.71
CA ARG A 125 23.27 13.75 15.30
C ARG A 125 23.95 13.53 16.64
N ILE A 126 25.25 13.82 16.71
CA ILE A 126 26.04 13.66 17.95
C ILE A 126 25.54 14.63 19.03
N THR A 127 25.28 15.89 18.68
CA THR A 127 24.72 16.89 19.60
C THR A 127 23.33 16.50 20.07
N ARG A 128 22.48 15.96 19.19
CA ARG A 128 21.16 15.44 19.57
C ARG A 128 21.25 14.32 20.59
N GLU A 129 22.10 13.33 20.34
CA GLU A 129 22.28 12.20 21.25
C GLU A 129 22.78 12.65 22.62
N LYS A 130 23.75 13.59 22.65
CA LYS A 130 24.24 14.17 23.91
C LYS A 130 23.16 14.95 24.66
N GLU A 131 22.36 15.75 23.97
CA GLU A 131 21.27 16.49 24.61
C GLU A 131 20.17 15.55 25.11
N TYR A 132 19.83 14.48 24.38
CA TYR A 132 18.86 13.49 24.86
C TYR A 132 19.35 12.79 26.11
N GLN A 133 20.61 12.34 26.14
CA GLN A 133 21.22 11.72 27.31
C GLN A 133 21.18 12.63 28.54
N LYS A 134 21.48 13.92 28.39
CA LYS A 134 21.38 14.89 29.51
C LYS A 134 19.95 15.02 30.03
N ARG A 135 18.97 15.10 29.12
CA ARG A 135 17.56 15.24 29.49
C ARG A 135 17.04 13.97 30.16
N ASP A 136 17.45 12.79 29.68
CA ASP A 136 17.13 11.49 30.31
C ASP A 136 17.69 11.39 31.73
N GLN A 137 18.94 11.82 31.95
CA GLN A 137 19.53 11.87 33.29
C GLN A 137 18.74 12.79 34.24
N LEU A 138 18.30 13.96 33.76
CA LEU A 138 17.46 14.86 34.56
C LEU A 138 16.10 14.23 34.88
N ILE A 139 15.48 13.52 33.93
CA ILE A 139 14.22 12.81 34.16
C ILE A 139 14.40 11.72 35.22
N GLU A 140 15.49 10.96 35.17
CA GLU A 140 15.80 9.91 36.14
C GLU A 140 16.08 10.46 37.54
N LEU A 141 16.79 11.60 37.61
CA LEU A 141 17.02 12.33 38.86
C LEU A 141 15.70 12.77 39.50
N VAL A 142 14.80 13.37 38.72
CA VAL A 142 13.49 13.82 39.21
C VAL A 142 12.62 12.63 39.64
N LYS A 143 12.68 11.49 38.94
CA LYS A 143 12.01 10.24 39.36
C LYS A 143 12.52 9.74 40.71
N SER A 144 13.84 9.68 40.87
CA SER A 144 14.48 9.25 42.11
C SER A 144 14.12 10.16 43.28
N LYS A 145 14.18 11.48 43.08
CA LYS A 145 13.83 12.46 44.11
C LYS A 145 12.35 12.41 44.49
N ARG A 146 11.46 12.26 43.51
CA ARG A 146 10.03 12.04 43.76
C ARG A 146 9.80 10.83 44.67
N GLU A 147 10.46 9.71 44.40
CA GLU A 147 10.33 8.51 45.25
C GLU A 147 10.90 8.72 46.65
N GLU A 148 12.01 9.45 46.78
CA GLU A 148 12.59 9.82 48.07
C GLU A 148 11.60 10.64 48.92
N ILE A 149 10.96 11.65 48.33
CA ILE A 149 9.95 12.49 49.01
C ILE A 149 8.76 11.65 49.47
N ILE A 150 8.28 10.74 48.61
CA ILE A 150 7.18 9.82 48.97
C ILE A 150 7.60 8.91 50.13
N ARG A 151 8.84 8.41 50.13
CA ARG A 151 9.35 7.56 51.23
C ARG A 151 9.47 8.37 52.52
N SER A 152 9.98 9.60 52.49
CA SER A 152 10.10 10.45 53.67
C SER A 152 8.75 10.85 54.26
N GLU A 153 7.75 11.18 53.42
CA GLU A 153 6.38 11.51 53.87
C GLU A 153 5.69 10.28 54.49
N ASN A 154 5.87 9.09 53.92
CA ASN A 154 5.33 7.85 54.50
C ASN A 154 6.01 7.41 55.82
N VAL A 155 7.26 7.79 56.06
CA VAL A 155 7.95 7.54 57.34
C VAL A 155 7.47 8.50 58.43
N THR A 156 7.25 9.77 58.09
CA THR A 156 6.71 10.77 59.02
C THR A 156 5.25 10.49 59.39
N ILE A 157 4.40 10.12 58.41
CA ILE A 157 3.00 9.73 58.69
C ILE A 157 2.89 8.48 59.59
N LYS A 158 3.88 7.56 59.55
CA LYS A 158 3.93 6.41 60.47
C LYS A 158 4.37 6.79 61.89
N LEU A 159 5.05 7.92 62.07
CA LEU A 159 5.45 8.46 63.37
C LEU A 159 4.34 9.33 63.96
N ASP A 160 3.60 10.06 63.13
CA ASP A 160 2.54 10.98 63.58
C ASP A 160 1.19 10.28 63.87
N ASN A 161 0.97 9.07 63.35
CA ASN A 161 -0.17 8.21 63.73
C ASN A 161 0.14 7.27 64.90
N ALA A 162 1.33 7.39 65.50
CA ALA A 162 1.69 6.68 66.72
C ALA A 162 1.48 7.61 67.92
N ASP A 163 0.21 7.82 68.28
CA ASP A 163 -0.11 8.39 69.59
C ASP A 163 0.27 7.38 70.71
N GLU A 164 1.16 7.88 71.58
CA GLU A 164 1.09 7.81 73.05
C GLU A 164 1.36 6.50 73.80
N ASP A 165 2.16 5.53 73.29
CA ASP A 165 2.53 4.40 74.18
C ASP A 165 3.86 3.67 73.95
N SER A 166 4.82 4.23 73.19
CA SER A 166 6.15 3.60 73.12
C SER A 166 7.27 4.61 72.90
N LYS A 167 7.61 5.31 73.97
CA LYS A 167 8.99 5.76 74.16
C LYS A 167 9.87 4.51 74.31
N SER A 168 10.97 4.52 73.57
CA SER A 168 12.02 3.50 73.54
C SER A 168 11.64 2.20 72.85
N ILE A 169 12.19 1.99 71.66
CA ILE A 169 12.73 0.71 71.22
C ILE A 169 13.71 1.03 70.08
N LEU A 170 14.99 1.04 70.44
CA LEU A 170 16.10 0.87 69.51
C LEU A 170 15.91 -0.47 68.80
N VAL A 171 15.53 -0.44 67.53
CA VAL A 171 15.65 -1.62 66.66
C VAL A 171 16.82 -1.39 65.74
N GLN A 172 17.96 -1.96 66.12
CA GLN A 172 18.92 -2.52 65.18
C GLN A 172 18.15 -3.41 64.19
N GLY A 173 17.93 -2.89 62.99
CA GLY A 173 17.46 -3.65 61.84
C GLY A 173 18.63 -3.88 60.89
N ASN A 174 19.05 -5.13 60.78
CA ASN A 174 20.01 -5.63 59.80
C ASN A 174 19.78 -5.05 58.40
N ILE A 175 20.81 -4.41 57.85
CA ILE A 175 20.93 -4.13 56.43
C ILE A 175 21.89 -5.16 55.85
N ASP A 176 21.34 -6.24 55.31
CA ASP A 176 21.96 -6.91 54.18
C ASP A 176 21.79 -5.99 52.96
N SER A 177 22.86 -5.28 52.59
CA SER A 177 22.94 -4.60 51.31
C SER A 177 24.37 -4.72 50.77
N SER A 178 24.54 -5.76 49.97
CA SER A 178 25.68 -5.91 49.07
C SER A 178 25.45 -5.03 47.84
N TYR A 179 26.04 -3.83 47.82
CA TYR A 179 26.54 -3.26 46.57
C TYR A 179 27.67 -2.28 46.82
N THR A 180 28.69 -2.46 46.02
CA THR A 180 29.98 -1.81 45.95
C THR A 180 29.88 -0.32 45.63
N GLU A 181 30.57 0.53 46.39
CA GLU A 181 31.16 1.76 45.87
C GLU A 181 32.48 2.06 46.60
N ILE A 182 33.56 1.98 45.83
CA ILE A 182 34.92 2.35 46.22
C ILE A 182 34.96 3.88 46.21
N ALA A 183 34.84 4.50 47.37
CA ALA A 183 35.16 5.91 47.57
C ALA A 183 36.34 6.02 48.54
N ALA A 184 37.39 6.65 48.05
CA ALA A 184 38.67 6.84 48.70
C ALA A 184 38.57 7.70 49.97
N ALA A 185 39.16 7.22 51.07
CA ALA A 185 39.62 8.05 52.18
C ALA A 185 40.82 7.36 52.89
N PRO A 186 41.83 8.10 53.34
CA PRO A 186 43.10 7.56 53.82
C PRO A 186 43.01 7.05 55.26
N ILE A 187 43.61 5.89 55.51
CA ILE A 187 43.82 5.32 56.85
C ILE A 187 44.87 6.18 57.57
N ILE A 188 44.41 7.01 58.52
CA ILE A 188 45.27 7.59 59.55
C ILE A 188 45.49 6.54 60.62
N VAL A 189 46.73 6.08 60.73
CA VAL A 189 47.23 5.30 61.87
C VAL A 189 47.30 6.25 63.07
N THR A 190 46.29 6.18 63.95
CA THR A 190 46.38 6.78 65.29
C THR A 190 47.15 5.84 66.19
N ILE A 191 48.40 6.24 66.46
CA ILE A 191 49.24 5.74 67.56
C ILE A 191 48.60 6.28 68.84
N ASN A 192 47.97 5.41 69.63
CA ASN A 192 47.64 5.73 71.01
C ASN A 192 48.85 5.38 71.86
N THR A 193 49.57 6.43 72.23
CA THR A 193 50.50 6.48 73.36
C THR A 193 49.70 6.89 74.60
N ASP A 194 50.21 6.42 75.74
CA ASP A 194 50.01 6.93 77.09
C ASP A 194 48.87 6.35 77.96
N ASP A 195 49.38 5.78 79.06
CA ASP A 195 48.97 5.92 80.45
C ASP A 195 47.85 5.06 81.03
N GLY A 196 48.31 4.09 81.84
CA GLY A 196 47.50 3.32 82.77
C GLY A 196 48.37 2.54 83.76
N SER A 197 48.88 3.25 84.77
CA SER A 197 49.10 2.82 86.17
C SER A 197 49.96 1.56 86.42
N GLU A 198 51.15 1.70 87.00
CA GLU A 198 51.38 1.70 88.46
C GLU A 198 50.83 0.47 89.17
N THR A 199 51.75 -0.42 89.58
CA THR A 199 51.84 -1.12 90.89
C THR A 199 52.49 -2.48 90.69
N LEU A 200 53.75 -2.59 91.13
CA LEU A 200 54.41 -3.75 91.75
C LEU A 200 55.91 -3.41 91.85
N GLN A 201 56.17 -2.37 92.64
CA GLN A 201 57.47 -2.11 93.24
C GLN A 201 57.48 -2.78 94.61
N ASN A 202 58.68 -3.20 95.02
CA ASN A 202 59.10 -3.37 96.40
C ASN A 202 58.48 -4.54 97.17
N GLU A 203 59.17 -5.67 97.15
CA GLU A 203 59.44 -6.48 98.35
C GLU A 203 60.54 -7.49 98.00
N PHE A 204 61.46 -7.75 98.94
CA PHE A 204 62.71 -8.53 98.82
C PHE A 204 63.95 -7.81 98.27
N SER A 205 64.55 -6.93 99.08
CA SER A 205 66.01 -6.66 99.02
C SER A 205 66.68 -6.14 100.31
N ASN A 206 66.02 -6.11 101.48
CA ASN A 206 66.56 -5.37 102.64
C ASN A 206 66.88 -6.13 103.94
N ASP A 207 66.92 -7.47 103.99
CA ASP A 207 67.16 -8.20 105.25
C ASP A 207 68.43 -9.07 105.29
N GLN A 208 69.46 -8.77 104.49
CA GLN A 208 70.66 -9.64 104.45
C GLN A 208 72.03 -8.96 104.46
N ASN A 209 72.11 -7.63 104.55
CA ASN A 209 73.40 -6.90 104.52
C ASN A 209 73.81 -6.24 105.85
N ASP A 210 72.97 -6.25 106.89
CA ASP A 210 73.24 -5.56 108.16
C ASP A 210 73.60 -6.49 109.34
N ILE A 211 73.70 -7.81 109.12
CA ILE A 211 74.16 -8.77 110.14
C ILE A 211 75.59 -9.25 109.87
N ASP A 212 76.04 -9.22 108.60
CA ASP A 212 77.36 -9.74 108.21
C ASP A 212 78.50 -8.71 108.37
N ASN A 213 78.19 -7.44 108.64
CA ASN A 213 79.19 -6.38 108.87
C ASN A 213 79.42 -6.01 110.35
N LEU A 214 78.75 -6.67 111.30
CA LEU A 214 78.90 -6.43 112.75
C LEU A 214 79.53 -7.62 113.49
N LEU A 215 80.04 -8.63 112.77
CA LEU A 215 80.62 -9.84 113.35
C LEU A 215 82.06 -10.15 112.87
N PHE A 216 82.70 -9.22 112.15
CA PHE A 216 84.06 -9.39 111.62
C PHE A 216 85.15 -8.51 112.25
N ASP A 217 84.78 -7.57 113.14
CA ASP A 217 85.76 -6.67 113.78
C ASP A 217 86.32 -7.16 115.14
N ASP A 218 85.78 -8.24 115.72
CA ASP A 218 86.19 -8.72 117.05
C ASP A 218 87.05 -10.01 117.08
N ILE A 219 87.51 -10.52 115.93
CA ILE A 219 88.40 -11.71 115.88
C ILE A 219 89.65 -11.46 115.00
N SER A 220 90.28 -10.28 115.13
CA SER A 220 91.61 -10.01 114.53
C SER A 220 92.78 -10.13 115.52
N LYS A 221 92.56 -10.79 116.67
CA LYS A 221 93.62 -11.13 117.63
C LYS A 221 93.62 -12.62 117.94
N ASN A 222 94.03 -13.44 116.97
CA ASN A 222 94.53 -14.79 117.24
C ASN A 222 95.24 -15.35 116.00
N ASP A 223 96.49 -15.77 116.18
CA ASP A 223 97.43 -16.22 115.15
C ASP A 223 97.11 -17.61 114.54
N ASN A 224 95.84 -17.88 114.20
CA ASN A 224 95.39 -19.12 113.55
C ASN A 224 94.42 -18.89 112.37
N ALA A 225 94.46 -17.70 111.74
CA ALA A 225 93.54 -17.27 110.68
C ALA A 225 93.66 -18.03 109.33
N SER A 226 94.76 -18.75 109.08
CA SER A 226 95.00 -19.40 107.78
C SER A 226 94.14 -20.64 107.51
N ILE A 227 93.65 -21.35 108.54
CA ILE A 227 92.90 -22.60 108.37
C ILE A 227 91.39 -22.32 108.16
N VAL A 228 90.89 -21.20 108.68
CA VAL A 228 89.48 -20.80 108.60
C VAL A 228 89.15 -20.23 107.22
N ASP A 229 90.07 -19.49 106.61
CA ASP A 229 89.90 -18.88 105.28
C ASP A 229 89.78 -19.92 104.14
N ASP A 230 90.55 -21.01 104.21
CA ASP A 230 90.48 -22.08 103.21
C ASP A 230 89.15 -22.86 103.28
N PHE A 231 88.65 -23.08 104.50
CA PHE A 231 87.34 -23.72 104.70
C PHE A 231 86.18 -22.86 104.17
N LEU A 232 86.25 -21.54 104.36
CA LEU A 232 85.27 -20.59 103.83
C LEU A 232 85.31 -20.52 102.30
N ARG A 233 86.49 -20.51 101.67
CA ARG A 233 86.64 -20.56 100.21
C ARG A 233 86.07 -21.84 99.60
N GLN A 234 86.22 -22.98 100.28
CA GLN A 234 85.66 -24.25 99.81
C GLN A 234 84.13 -24.27 99.91
N LYS A 235 83.56 -23.75 101.01
CA LYS A 235 82.11 -23.57 101.19
C LYS A 235 81.50 -22.63 100.16
N LEU A 236 82.19 -21.54 99.79
CA LEU A 236 81.73 -20.61 98.76
C LEU A 236 81.70 -21.26 97.38
N LYS A 237 82.76 -21.98 96.98
CA LYS A 237 82.79 -22.74 95.72
C LYS A 237 81.68 -23.80 95.65
N GLU A 238 81.38 -24.48 96.76
CA GLU A 238 80.28 -25.44 96.82
C GLU A 238 78.90 -24.74 96.66
N ARG A 239 78.74 -23.55 97.23
CA ARG A 239 77.51 -22.75 97.14
C ARG A 239 77.30 -22.19 95.74
N GLU A 240 78.37 -21.74 95.07
CA GLU A 240 78.37 -21.32 93.67
C GLU A 240 78.01 -22.48 92.75
N LYS A 241 78.65 -23.65 92.91
CA LYS A 241 78.32 -24.84 92.15
C LYS A 241 76.85 -25.25 92.30
N ARG A 242 76.30 -25.19 93.52
CA ARG A 242 74.86 -25.45 93.76
C ARG A 242 73.95 -24.38 93.13
N ARG A 243 74.39 -23.11 93.03
CA ARG A 243 73.64 -22.05 92.33
C ARG A 243 73.65 -22.27 90.82
N GLU A 244 74.80 -22.62 90.25
CA GLU A 244 74.95 -22.95 88.83
C GLU A 244 74.10 -24.17 88.46
N GLU A 245 74.11 -25.24 89.26
CA GLU A 245 73.27 -26.42 89.05
C GLU A 245 71.76 -26.09 89.12
N ARG A 246 71.34 -25.14 89.98
CA ARG A 246 69.95 -24.68 90.04
C ARG A 246 69.58 -23.83 88.83
N LEU A 247 70.46 -22.92 88.41
CA LEU A 247 70.25 -22.10 87.21
C LEU A 247 70.16 -22.98 85.95
N GLN A 248 71.01 -24.00 85.86
CA GLN A 248 70.98 -24.97 84.76
C GLN A 248 69.66 -25.73 84.72
N LYS A 249 69.17 -26.22 85.87
CA LYS A 249 67.85 -26.88 85.95
C LYS A 249 66.70 -25.97 85.54
N ILE A 250 66.74 -24.69 85.93
CA ILE A 250 65.72 -23.70 85.53
C ILE A 250 65.77 -23.46 84.02
N LEU A 251 66.97 -23.38 83.44
CA LEU A 251 67.16 -23.20 82.00
C LEU A 251 66.63 -24.40 81.22
N ASP A 252 66.95 -25.62 81.65
CA ASP A 252 66.48 -26.85 81.02
C ASP A 252 64.95 -26.99 81.14
N GLU A 253 64.36 -26.62 82.27
CA GLU A 253 62.90 -26.63 82.45
C GLU A 253 62.21 -25.57 81.58
N LYS A 254 62.79 -24.37 81.44
CA LYS A 254 62.30 -23.33 80.53
C LYS A 254 62.35 -23.79 79.08
N ASN A 255 63.47 -24.37 78.64
CA ASN A 255 63.64 -24.89 77.28
C ASN A 255 62.64 -26.02 77.00
N LYS A 256 62.41 -26.92 77.96
CA LYS A 256 61.42 -28.00 77.84
C LYS A 256 60.00 -27.45 77.69
N LYS A 257 59.61 -26.46 78.50
CA LYS A 257 58.30 -25.79 78.38
C LYS A 257 58.16 -25.05 77.04
N GLU A 258 59.22 -24.38 76.59
CA GLU A 258 59.22 -23.69 75.29
C GLU A 258 59.08 -24.66 74.12
N GLU A 259 59.76 -25.82 74.17
CA GLU A 259 59.59 -26.88 73.16
C GLU A 259 58.18 -27.47 73.16
N GLU A 260 57.57 -27.69 74.32
CA GLU A 260 56.18 -28.15 74.42
C GLU A 260 55.20 -27.13 73.84
N VAL A 261 55.39 -25.83 74.13
CA VAL A 261 54.60 -24.75 73.52
C VAL A 261 54.80 -24.69 72.00
N ARG A 262 56.03 -24.80 71.51
CA ARG A 262 56.32 -24.84 70.07
C ARG A 262 55.68 -26.05 69.39
N LYS A 263 55.74 -27.23 70.00
CA LYS A 263 55.08 -28.44 69.47
C LYS A 263 53.56 -28.28 69.43
N SER A 264 52.96 -27.74 70.50
CA SER A 264 51.51 -27.46 70.53
C SER A 264 51.10 -26.42 69.48
N ALA A 265 51.90 -25.35 69.30
CA ALA A 265 51.64 -24.33 68.28
C ALA A 265 51.72 -24.89 66.86
N LEU A 266 52.72 -25.73 66.56
CA LEU A 266 52.84 -26.41 65.26
C LEU A 266 51.66 -27.35 64.99
N GLU A 267 51.17 -28.05 66.02
CA GLU A 267 50.00 -28.92 65.87
C GLU A 267 48.72 -28.12 65.59
N ARG A 268 48.55 -26.94 66.22
CA ARG A 268 47.42 -26.03 65.93
C ARG A 268 47.47 -25.50 64.49
N ILE A 269 48.63 -25.04 64.04
CA ILE A 269 48.83 -24.56 62.66
C ILE A 269 48.52 -25.67 61.65
N LYS A 270 48.95 -26.91 61.94
CA LYS A 270 48.64 -28.06 61.07
C LYS A 270 47.14 -28.31 60.98
N LYS A 271 46.43 -28.34 62.11
CA LYS A 271 44.96 -28.52 62.14
C LYS A 271 44.22 -27.39 61.41
N GLU A 272 44.63 -26.14 61.60
CA GLU A 272 44.06 -24.99 60.90
C GLU A 272 44.31 -25.06 59.39
N SER A 273 45.51 -25.45 58.96
CA SER A 273 45.82 -25.60 57.53
C SER A 273 44.99 -26.70 56.86
N GLU A 274 44.77 -27.83 57.53
CA GLU A 274 43.91 -28.91 57.06
C GLU A 274 42.44 -28.47 56.95
N GLN A 275 41.93 -27.70 57.93
CA GLN A 275 40.58 -27.13 57.88
C GLN A 275 40.42 -26.10 56.74
N ILE A 276 41.42 -25.25 56.51
CA ILE A 276 41.41 -24.29 55.38
C ILE A 276 41.42 -25.04 54.05
N GLU A 277 42.20 -26.12 53.93
CA GLU A 277 42.25 -26.92 52.71
C GLU A 277 40.92 -27.63 52.44
N GLN A 278 40.28 -28.20 53.47
CA GLN A 278 38.93 -28.77 53.36
C GLN A 278 37.90 -27.72 52.95
N SER A 279 37.91 -26.55 53.60
CA SER A 279 37.04 -25.42 53.25
C SER A 279 37.25 -24.95 51.81
N ARG A 280 38.49 -24.95 51.31
CA ARG A 280 38.79 -24.63 49.89
C ARG A 280 38.23 -25.68 48.95
N LYS A 281 38.37 -26.98 49.27
CA LYS A 281 37.79 -28.07 48.47
C LYS A 281 36.26 -27.96 48.41
N GLU A 282 35.61 -27.69 49.53
CA GLU A 282 34.16 -27.47 49.60
C GLU A 282 33.71 -26.24 48.79
N ARG A 283 34.41 -25.11 48.90
CA ARG A 283 34.12 -23.91 48.10
C ARG A 283 34.27 -24.18 46.60
N ASN A 284 35.29 -24.92 46.19
CA ASN A 284 35.49 -25.28 44.78
C ASN A 284 34.40 -26.23 44.28
N ASN A 285 33.99 -27.22 45.09
CA ASN A 285 32.88 -28.11 44.75
C ASN A 285 31.56 -27.35 44.65
N ASN A 286 31.28 -26.44 45.57
CA ASN A 286 30.08 -25.60 45.53
C ASN A 286 30.07 -24.67 44.31
N ALA A 287 31.21 -24.07 43.97
CA ALA A 287 31.35 -23.27 42.76
C ALA A 287 31.08 -24.10 41.49
N TYR A 288 31.58 -25.34 41.44
CA TYR A 288 31.31 -26.27 40.34
C TYR A 288 29.81 -26.63 40.24
N ILE A 289 29.17 -26.98 41.36
CA ILE A 289 27.73 -27.30 41.41
C ILE A 289 26.88 -26.10 40.95
N VAL A 290 27.20 -24.89 41.42
CA VAL A 290 26.52 -23.66 40.99
C VAL A 290 26.73 -23.40 39.49
N GLY A 291 27.93 -23.67 38.97
CA GLY A 291 28.25 -23.59 37.54
C GLY A 291 27.37 -24.54 36.71
N VAL A 292 27.32 -25.81 37.08
CA VAL A 292 26.50 -26.83 36.39
C VAL A 292 25.01 -26.49 36.48
N ALA A 293 24.52 -26.04 37.64
CA ALA A 293 23.12 -25.64 37.80
C ALA A 293 22.73 -24.45 36.91
N ARG A 294 23.65 -23.48 36.71
CA ARG A 294 23.44 -22.37 35.76
C ARG A 294 23.39 -22.88 34.33
N GLU A 295 24.27 -23.81 33.96
CA GLU A 295 24.31 -24.38 32.62
C GLU A 295 23.04 -25.16 32.29
N ILE A 296 22.54 -25.99 33.22
CA ILE A 296 21.25 -26.70 33.07
C ILE A 296 20.10 -25.72 32.87
N LYS A 297 20.05 -24.62 33.64
CA LYS A 297 19.02 -23.57 33.47
C LYS A 297 19.10 -22.92 32.08
N LEU A 298 20.31 -22.65 31.58
CA LEU A 298 20.50 -22.07 30.24
C LEU A 298 20.09 -23.05 29.13
N LEU A 299 20.41 -24.34 29.27
CA LEU A 299 20.00 -25.38 28.33
C LEU A 299 18.48 -25.54 28.28
N SER A 300 17.81 -25.59 29.43
CA SER A 300 16.35 -25.64 29.52
C SER A 300 15.71 -24.38 28.90
N ALA A 301 16.25 -23.19 29.17
CA ALA A 301 15.77 -21.96 28.53
C ALA A 301 15.94 -21.99 27.00
N ARG A 302 17.03 -22.58 26.50
CA ARG A 302 17.28 -22.74 25.06
C ARG A 302 16.30 -23.72 24.42
N GLU A 303 15.94 -24.80 25.10
CA GLU A 303 14.92 -25.75 24.62
C GLU A 303 13.53 -25.10 24.55
N ASN A 304 13.12 -24.39 25.60
CA ASN A 304 11.86 -23.64 25.59
C ASN A 304 11.81 -22.62 24.44
N LEU A 305 12.92 -21.93 24.16
CA LEU A 305 13.01 -21.02 23.02
C LEU A 305 12.91 -21.75 21.67
N LYS A 306 13.50 -22.94 21.53
CA LYS A 306 13.36 -23.76 20.32
C LYS A 306 11.90 -24.14 20.08
N GLU A 307 11.17 -24.55 21.11
CA GLU A 307 9.75 -24.90 21.00
C GLU A 307 8.90 -23.68 20.60
N ILE A 308 9.14 -22.52 21.21
CA ILE A 308 8.46 -21.27 20.84
C ILE A 308 8.72 -20.90 19.38
N VAL A 309 9.97 -21.02 18.93
CA VAL A 309 10.35 -20.73 17.53
C VAL A 309 9.68 -21.73 16.59
N GLN A 310 9.69 -23.03 16.89
CA GLN A 310 9.02 -24.05 16.08
C GLN A 310 7.51 -23.81 15.99
N SER A 311 6.84 -23.49 17.10
CA SER A 311 5.42 -23.14 17.11
C SER A 311 5.13 -21.90 16.25
N ARG A 312 6.00 -20.87 16.30
CA ARG A 312 5.85 -19.69 15.45
C ARG A 312 6.05 -20.01 13.97
N VAL A 313 7.03 -20.83 13.63
CA VAL A 313 7.27 -21.27 12.24
C VAL A 313 6.05 -22.04 11.70
N GLN A 314 5.47 -22.95 12.49
CA GLN A 314 4.25 -23.66 12.10
C GLN A 314 3.06 -22.70 11.88
N LYS A 315 2.90 -21.70 12.75
CA LYS A 315 1.86 -20.67 12.57
C LYS A 315 2.06 -19.83 11.31
N VAL A 316 3.31 -19.46 11.00
CA VAL A 316 3.64 -18.72 9.78
C VAL A 316 3.32 -19.57 8.54
N HIS A 317 3.74 -20.84 8.53
CA HIS A 317 3.44 -21.75 7.43
C HIS A 317 1.93 -21.91 7.20
N ALA A 318 1.15 -22.09 8.27
CA ALA A 318 -0.32 -22.17 8.16
C ALA A 318 -0.94 -20.88 7.59
N LEU A 319 -0.42 -19.71 7.97
CA LEU A 319 -0.88 -18.42 7.41
C LEU A 319 -0.49 -18.25 5.94
N GLU A 320 0.67 -18.75 5.54
CA GLU A 320 1.12 -18.76 4.14
C GLU A 320 0.24 -19.69 3.28
N GLU A 321 -0.10 -20.88 3.77
CA GLU A 321 -1.05 -21.78 3.12
C GLU A 321 -2.44 -21.16 2.96
N ASP A 322 -2.94 -20.50 4.01
CA ASP A 322 -4.22 -19.77 3.97
C ASP A 322 -4.21 -18.61 2.95
N LEU A 323 -3.08 -17.89 2.84
CA LEU A 323 -2.91 -16.84 1.84
C LEU A 323 -2.88 -17.41 0.43
N HIS A 324 -2.13 -18.48 0.19
CA HIS A 324 -2.10 -19.16 -1.11
C HIS A 324 -3.47 -19.73 -1.50
N ALA A 325 -4.22 -20.31 -0.56
CA ALA A 325 -5.59 -20.77 -0.80
C ALA A 325 -6.53 -19.62 -1.18
N LYS A 326 -6.42 -18.46 -0.50
CA LYS A 326 -7.19 -17.25 -0.83
C LYS A 326 -6.81 -16.69 -2.21
N GLU A 327 -5.53 -16.65 -2.55
CA GLU A 327 -5.04 -16.22 -3.86
C GLU A 327 -5.53 -17.15 -4.97
N ALA A 328 -5.45 -18.47 -4.79
CA ALA A 328 -5.96 -19.45 -5.73
C ALA A 328 -7.48 -19.29 -5.97
N ALA A 329 -8.25 -19.10 -4.89
CA ALA A 329 -9.69 -18.86 -4.98
C ALA A 329 -10.00 -17.53 -5.71
N ALA A 330 -9.21 -16.48 -5.49
CA ALA A 330 -9.37 -15.21 -6.18
C ALA A 330 -9.07 -15.33 -7.69
N ILE A 331 -8.00 -16.04 -8.05
CA ILE A 331 -7.65 -16.32 -9.45
C ILE A 331 -8.78 -17.11 -10.14
N GLN A 332 -9.33 -18.12 -9.47
CA GLN A 332 -10.43 -18.92 -10.03
C GLN A 332 -11.71 -18.09 -10.24
N ARG A 333 -12.05 -17.20 -9.29
CA ARG A 333 -13.18 -16.25 -9.45
C ARG A 333 -12.96 -15.33 -10.65
N ALA A 334 -11.76 -14.75 -10.78
CA ALA A 334 -11.42 -13.88 -11.90
C ALA A 334 -11.49 -14.62 -13.26
N GLN A 335 -11.04 -15.88 -13.32
CA GLN A 335 -11.18 -16.70 -14.54
C GLN A 335 -12.65 -16.98 -14.88
N ASN A 336 -13.48 -17.27 -13.89
CA ASN A 336 -14.91 -17.50 -14.10
C ASN A 336 -15.64 -16.22 -14.57
N GLU A 337 -15.26 -15.05 -14.04
CA GLU A 337 -15.79 -13.76 -14.51
C GLU A 337 -15.38 -13.47 -15.95
N ARG A 338 -14.11 -13.71 -16.31
CA ARG A 338 -13.64 -13.57 -17.70
C ARG A 338 -14.41 -14.48 -18.66
N LYS A 339 -14.62 -15.75 -18.31
CA LYS A 339 -15.44 -16.67 -19.12
C LYS A 339 -16.87 -16.16 -19.32
N LYS A 340 -17.50 -15.64 -18.26
CA LYS A 340 -18.84 -15.03 -18.36
C LYS A 340 -18.85 -13.79 -19.26
N GLU A 341 -17.80 -12.96 -19.23
CA GLU A 341 -17.67 -11.81 -20.11
C GLU A 341 -17.42 -12.22 -21.57
N GLU A 342 -16.58 -13.23 -21.81
CA GLU A 342 -16.34 -13.83 -23.13
C GLU A 342 -17.63 -14.39 -23.72
N GLU A 343 -18.43 -15.13 -22.94
CA GLU A 343 -19.74 -15.62 -23.38
C GLU A 343 -20.72 -14.49 -23.71
N LYS A 344 -20.74 -13.41 -22.91
CA LYS A 344 -21.56 -12.22 -23.20
C LYS A 344 -21.12 -11.54 -24.49
N MET A 345 -19.82 -11.43 -24.73
CA MET A 345 -19.26 -10.85 -25.95
C MET A 345 -19.55 -11.73 -27.17
N ALA A 346 -19.42 -13.06 -27.04
CA ALA A 346 -19.76 -14.00 -28.10
C ALA A 346 -21.25 -13.92 -28.49
N LYS A 347 -22.15 -13.84 -27.51
CA LYS A 347 -23.59 -13.65 -27.77
C LYS A 347 -23.88 -12.33 -28.50
N LYS A 348 -23.22 -11.23 -28.10
CA LYS A 348 -23.34 -9.94 -28.78
C LYS A 348 -22.81 -9.99 -30.22
N LEU A 349 -21.71 -10.70 -30.45
CA LEU A 349 -21.14 -10.90 -31.77
C LEU A 349 -22.09 -11.69 -32.67
N GLN A 350 -22.67 -12.78 -32.17
CA GLN A 350 -23.68 -13.57 -32.90
C GLN A 350 -24.90 -12.72 -33.28
N GLN A 351 -25.43 -11.93 -32.34
CA GLN A 351 -26.54 -11.02 -32.63
C GLN A 351 -26.17 -9.98 -33.70
N ALA A 352 -24.97 -9.43 -33.65
CA ALA A 352 -24.49 -8.49 -34.66
C ALA A 352 -24.33 -9.15 -36.05
N GLU A 353 -23.86 -10.40 -36.10
CA GLU A 353 -23.78 -11.18 -37.34
C GLU A 353 -25.15 -11.50 -37.93
N GLU A 354 -26.13 -11.85 -37.10
CA GLU A 354 -27.53 -12.05 -37.53
C GLU A 354 -28.13 -10.76 -38.09
N GLN A 355 -27.95 -9.63 -37.41
CA GLN A 355 -28.38 -8.33 -37.90
C GLN A 355 -27.72 -7.98 -39.25
N ARG A 356 -26.43 -8.29 -39.40
CA ARG A 356 -25.72 -8.09 -40.67
C ARG A 356 -26.28 -8.97 -41.79
N LYS A 357 -26.63 -10.23 -41.51
CA LYS A 357 -27.27 -11.13 -42.48
C LYS A 357 -28.63 -10.60 -42.93
N ILE A 358 -29.44 -10.10 -42.00
CA ILE A 358 -30.73 -9.47 -42.30
C ILE A 358 -30.52 -8.23 -43.19
N ALA A 359 -29.57 -7.36 -42.83
CA ALA A 359 -29.26 -6.17 -43.63
C ALA A 359 -28.81 -6.52 -45.06
N LEU A 360 -27.96 -7.56 -45.23
CA LEU A 360 -27.55 -8.05 -46.54
C LEU A 360 -28.72 -8.63 -47.35
N SER A 361 -29.61 -9.40 -46.70
CA SER A 361 -30.83 -9.92 -47.35
C SER A 361 -31.72 -8.80 -47.86
N ASN A 362 -31.96 -7.78 -47.03
CA ASN A 362 -32.76 -6.61 -47.40
C ASN A 362 -32.11 -5.83 -48.56
N GLN A 363 -30.78 -5.70 -48.55
CA GLN A 363 -30.04 -5.07 -49.65
C GLN A 363 -30.19 -5.85 -50.97
N GLN A 364 -30.13 -7.19 -50.92
CA GLN A 364 -30.34 -8.04 -52.10
C GLN A 364 -31.77 -7.95 -52.61
N GLU A 365 -32.76 -7.95 -51.73
CA GLU A 365 -34.17 -7.78 -52.11
C GLU A 365 -34.41 -6.43 -52.79
N PHE A 366 -33.80 -5.35 -52.27
CA PHE A 366 -33.85 -4.03 -52.89
C PHE A 366 -33.21 -4.04 -54.29
N GLN A 367 -32.06 -4.68 -54.46
CA GLN A 367 -31.41 -4.82 -55.77
C GLN A 367 -32.27 -5.60 -56.77
N GLN A 368 -32.91 -6.69 -56.35
CA GLN A 368 -33.83 -7.46 -57.18
C GLN A 368 -35.05 -6.63 -57.60
N LYS A 369 -35.65 -5.88 -56.67
CA LYS A 369 -36.75 -4.95 -56.97
C LYS A 369 -36.32 -3.89 -57.98
N LEU A 370 -35.14 -3.30 -57.80
CA LEU A 370 -34.59 -2.31 -58.73
C LEU A 370 -34.40 -2.90 -60.14
N GLN A 371 -33.87 -4.12 -60.23
CA GLN A 371 -33.66 -4.81 -61.49
C GLN A 371 -35.00 -5.11 -62.19
N LYS A 372 -36.01 -5.56 -61.45
CA LYS A 372 -37.36 -5.78 -61.98
C LYS A 372 -37.98 -4.49 -62.54
N VAL A 373 -37.86 -3.37 -61.83
CA VAL A 373 -38.33 -2.06 -62.32
C VAL A 373 -37.62 -1.64 -63.62
N MET A 374 -36.31 -1.90 -63.71
CA MET A 374 -35.54 -1.63 -64.93
C MET A 374 -36.00 -2.50 -66.10
N GLU A 375 -36.26 -3.79 -65.86
CA GLU A 375 -36.79 -4.72 -66.87
C GLU A 375 -38.20 -4.33 -67.33
N GLU A 376 -39.09 -3.97 -66.41
CA GLU A 376 -40.45 -3.47 -66.71
C GLU A 376 -40.39 -2.19 -67.54
N LYS A 377 -39.48 -1.26 -67.20
CA LYS A 377 -39.26 -0.03 -67.99
C LYS A 377 -38.73 -0.34 -69.38
N GLU A 378 -37.82 -1.30 -69.53
CA GLU A 378 -37.32 -1.72 -70.84
C GLU A 378 -38.43 -2.34 -71.70
N GLN A 379 -39.27 -3.18 -71.10
CA GLN A 379 -40.43 -3.78 -71.78
C GLN A 379 -41.43 -2.70 -72.22
N CYS A 380 -41.73 -1.73 -71.37
CA CYS A 380 -42.59 -0.59 -71.70
C CYS A 380 -42.02 0.23 -72.88
N LEU A 381 -40.70 0.49 -72.88
CA LEU A 381 -40.04 1.18 -74.00
C LEU A 381 -40.10 0.37 -75.30
N LYS A 382 -39.92 -0.95 -75.24
CA LYS A 382 -40.07 -1.84 -76.41
C LYS A 382 -41.49 -1.82 -76.97
N GLN A 383 -42.50 -1.89 -76.10
CA GLN A 383 -43.91 -1.80 -76.51
C GLN A 383 -44.20 -0.45 -77.19
N ARG A 384 -43.77 0.65 -76.59
CA ARG A 384 -43.94 2.00 -77.15
C ARG A 384 -43.25 2.16 -78.50
N LEU A 385 -42.07 1.54 -78.70
CA LEU A 385 -41.40 1.52 -80.00
C LEU A 385 -42.23 0.78 -81.06
N VAL A 386 -42.81 -0.37 -80.70
CA VAL A 386 -43.71 -1.12 -81.60
C VAL A 386 -44.95 -0.29 -81.96
N GLU A 387 -45.57 0.37 -80.99
CA GLU A 387 -46.70 1.27 -81.23
C GLU A 387 -46.34 2.40 -82.20
N VAL A 388 -45.22 3.10 -81.96
CA VAL A 388 -44.76 4.18 -82.84
C VAL A 388 -44.46 3.66 -84.25
N THR A 389 -43.87 2.47 -84.39
CA THR A 389 -43.61 1.89 -85.71
C THR A 389 -44.90 1.50 -86.43
N ASN A 390 -45.89 0.95 -85.73
CA ASN A 390 -47.20 0.64 -86.31
C ASN A 390 -47.96 1.91 -86.71
N GLN A 391 -47.92 2.95 -85.88
CA GLN A 391 -48.52 4.25 -86.19
C GLN A 391 -47.91 4.87 -87.44
N LYS A 392 -46.57 4.85 -87.57
CA LYS A 392 -45.88 5.30 -88.80
C LYS A 392 -46.27 4.48 -90.04
N LYS A 393 -46.47 3.16 -89.90
CA LYS A 393 -46.95 2.31 -91.02
C LYS A 393 -48.37 2.68 -91.43
N LEU A 394 -49.25 2.95 -90.46
CA LEU A 394 -50.63 3.38 -90.72
C LEU A 394 -50.66 4.74 -91.42
N GLU A 395 -49.90 5.72 -90.92
CA GLU A 395 -49.76 7.05 -91.55
C GLU A 395 -49.22 6.94 -92.98
N ALA A 396 -48.24 6.05 -93.22
CA ALA A 396 -47.72 5.79 -94.56
C ALA A 396 -48.78 5.18 -95.50
N GLN A 397 -49.63 4.27 -94.99
CA GLN A 397 -50.76 3.72 -95.74
C GLN A 397 -51.81 4.79 -96.03
N GLU A 398 -52.17 5.62 -95.07
CA GLU A 398 -53.10 6.74 -95.27
C GLU A 398 -52.57 7.73 -96.31
N HIS A 399 -51.28 8.06 -96.25
CA HIS A 399 -50.65 8.93 -97.25
C HIS A 399 -50.69 8.29 -98.65
N LYS A 400 -50.43 6.98 -98.75
CA LYS A 400 -50.57 6.22 -100.00
C LYS A 400 -52.00 6.26 -100.54
N MET A 401 -53.00 6.08 -99.68
CA MET A 401 -54.42 6.20 -100.04
C MET A 401 -54.77 7.61 -100.52
N LYS A 402 -54.31 8.66 -99.83
CA LYS A 402 -54.51 10.06 -100.25
C LYS A 402 -53.86 10.35 -101.61
N ILE A 403 -52.66 9.82 -101.87
CA ILE A 403 -52.01 9.93 -103.20
C ILE A 403 -52.87 9.23 -104.26
N MET A 404 -53.35 8.01 -103.99
CA MET A 404 -54.17 7.23 -104.93
C MET A 404 -55.47 7.95 -105.27
N GLN A 405 -56.19 8.45 -104.27
CA GLN A 405 -57.42 9.25 -104.46
C GLN A 405 -57.14 10.53 -105.27
N ARG A 406 -56.02 11.22 -105.02
CA ARG A 406 -55.61 12.39 -105.83
C ARG A 406 -55.33 11.98 -107.29
N ALA A 407 -54.67 10.85 -107.51
CA ALA A 407 -54.39 10.33 -108.85
C ALA A 407 -55.68 9.94 -109.60
N GLU A 408 -56.63 9.29 -108.93
CA GLU A 408 -57.95 8.96 -109.48
C GLU A 408 -58.74 10.22 -109.85
N ARG A 409 -58.79 11.22 -108.95
CA ARG A 409 -59.40 12.53 -109.26
C ARG A 409 -58.74 13.18 -110.48
N ALA A 410 -57.42 13.15 -110.58
CA ALA A 410 -56.70 13.67 -111.74
C ALA A 410 -57.02 12.90 -113.03
N ALA A 411 -57.16 11.57 -112.96
CA ALA A 411 -57.57 10.74 -114.09
C ALA A 411 -59.00 11.04 -114.55
N ALA A 412 -59.94 11.21 -113.60
CA ALA A 412 -61.31 11.61 -113.89
C ALA A 412 -61.36 12.98 -114.58
N LEU A 413 -60.62 13.98 -114.08
CA LEU A 413 -60.53 15.30 -114.71
C LEU A 413 -59.88 15.25 -116.11
N ARG A 414 -58.89 14.37 -116.33
CA ARG A 414 -58.30 14.16 -117.66
C ARG A 414 -59.31 13.54 -118.62
N LYS A 415 -60.13 12.59 -118.16
CA LYS A 415 -61.21 11.98 -118.94
C LYS A 415 -62.27 13.04 -119.31
N GLN A 416 -62.71 13.82 -118.33
CA GLN A 416 -63.66 14.92 -118.54
C GLN A 416 -63.11 15.96 -119.55
N ARG A 417 -61.84 16.36 -119.45
CA ARG A 417 -61.21 17.26 -120.44
C ARG A 417 -61.14 16.65 -121.85
N ARG A 418 -60.94 15.33 -121.98
CA ARG A 418 -60.95 14.65 -123.28
C ARG A 418 -62.37 14.62 -123.86
N GLU A 419 -63.37 14.33 -123.03
CA GLU A 419 -64.78 14.37 -123.41
C GLU A 419 -65.22 15.78 -123.83
N GLU A 420 -64.85 16.82 -123.08
CA GLU A 420 -65.08 18.22 -123.46
C GLU A 420 -64.44 18.57 -124.81
N LYS A 421 -63.18 18.14 -125.04
CA LYS A 421 -62.50 18.36 -126.33
C LYS A 421 -63.20 17.62 -127.47
N MET A 422 -63.71 16.41 -127.22
CA MET A 422 -64.42 15.59 -128.20
C MET A 422 -65.78 16.19 -128.54
N MET A 423 -66.53 16.67 -127.54
CA MET A 423 -67.77 17.42 -127.72
C MET A 423 -67.57 18.69 -128.56
N LYS A 424 -66.53 19.50 -128.27
CA LYS A 424 -66.21 20.69 -129.08
C LYS A 424 -65.81 20.34 -130.52
N LEU A 425 -65.19 19.18 -130.73
CA LEU A 425 -64.86 18.69 -132.07
C LEU A 425 -66.14 18.27 -132.82
N GLN A 426 -67.04 17.54 -132.17
CA GLN A 426 -68.34 17.18 -132.74
C GLN A 426 -69.18 18.42 -133.05
N GLU A 427 -69.15 19.44 -132.22
CA GLU A 427 -69.82 20.72 -132.46
C GLU A 427 -69.22 21.46 -133.67
N LYS A 428 -67.90 21.45 -133.83
CA LYS A 428 -67.25 21.94 -135.06
C LYS A 428 -67.68 21.16 -136.29
N ILE A 429 -67.67 19.83 -136.23
CA ILE A 429 -68.11 18.97 -137.34
C ILE A 429 -69.56 19.28 -137.69
N ARG A 430 -70.44 19.41 -136.71
CA ARG A 430 -71.85 19.78 -136.91
C ARG A 430 -72.00 21.16 -137.57
N ASN A 431 -71.24 22.15 -137.12
CA ASN A 431 -71.27 23.50 -137.69
C ASN A 431 -70.73 23.53 -139.13
N ASP A 432 -69.69 22.74 -139.41
CA ASP A 432 -69.13 22.59 -140.75
C ASP A 432 -70.12 21.85 -141.68
N GLU A 433 -70.78 20.79 -141.21
CA GLU A 433 -71.88 20.12 -141.92
C GLU A 433 -73.05 21.07 -142.21
N GLU A 434 -73.41 21.93 -141.26
CA GLU A 434 -74.48 22.91 -141.44
C GLU A 434 -74.09 23.99 -142.46
N ARG A 435 -72.81 24.39 -142.52
CA ARG A 435 -72.28 25.24 -143.59
C ARG A 435 -72.37 24.57 -144.95
N VAL A 436 -72.02 23.30 -145.05
CA VAL A 436 -72.14 22.55 -146.31
C VAL A 436 -73.61 22.46 -146.74
N ARG A 437 -74.54 22.15 -145.82
CA ARG A 437 -75.99 22.13 -146.15
C ARG A 437 -76.52 23.50 -146.59
N LYS A 438 -76.05 24.60 -145.99
CA LYS A 438 -76.42 25.96 -146.43
C LYS A 438 -75.85 26.29 -147.81
N SER A 439 -74.60 25.90 -148.08
CA SER A 439 -73.98 26.02 -149.40
C SER A 439 -74.72 25.18 -150.46
N ASP A 440 -75.16 23.97 -150.11
CA ASP A 440 -75.94 23.12 -151.00
C ASP A 440 -77.36 23.68 -151.23
N HIS A 441 -77.99 24.26 -150.21
CA HIS A 441 -79.25 24.98 -150.36
C HIS A 441 -79.13 26.18 -151.31
N GLU A 442 -78.10 27.01 -151.18
CA GLU A 442 -77.85 28.13 -152.10
C GLU A 442 -77.52 27.65 -153.53
N ARG A 443 -76.85 26.51 -153.67
CA ARG A 443 -76.55 25.90 -154.97
C ARG A 443 -77.81 25.38 -155.66
N ILE A 444 -78.72 24.75 -154.90
CA ILE A 444 -80.03 24.28 -155.40
C ILE A 444 -80.92 25.47 -155.79
N GLU A 445 -80.96 26.55 -155.00
CA GLU A 445 -81.71 27.77 -155.35
C GLU A 445 -81.21 28.40 -156.66
N LYS A 446 -79.89 28.49 -156.86
CA LYS A 446 -79.32 29.01 -158.13
C LYS A 446 -79.65 28.13 -159.33
N GLN A 447 -79.64 26.80 -159.19
CA GLN A 447 -80.05 25.90 -160.26
C GLN A 447 -81.55 26.02 -160.60
N MET A 448 -82.42 26.18 -159.59
CA MET A 448 -83.86 26.38 -159.80
C MET A 448 -84.17 27.74 -160.46
N SER A 449 -83.41 28.79 -160.14
CA SER A 449 -83.55 30.11 -160.78
C SER A 449 -83.16 30.14 -162.27
N GLY A 450 -82.29 29.21 -162.71
CA GLY A 450 -81.85 29.08 -164.10
C GLY A 450 -82.81 28.29 -165.00
N VAL A 451 -83.69 27.48 -164.42
CA VAL A 451 -84.70 26.68 -165.15
C VAL A 451 -85.96 27.51 -165.45
N PHE A 452 -86.30 28.47 -164.58
CA PHE A 452 -87.49 29.32 -164.74
C PHE A 452 -87.39 30.40 -165.84
N ARG A 453 -86.20 30.64 -166.43
CA ARG A 453 -85.98 31.70 -167.43
C ARG A 453 -86.01 31.27 -168.90
N ARG A 454 -86.24 30.00 -169.24
CA ARG A 454 -86.00 29.49 -170.61
C ARG A 454 -87.19 29.00 -171.46
N TYR A 455 -88.44 29.01 -171.00
CA TYR A 455 -89.59 28.57 -171.85
C TYR A 455 -90.89 29.40 -171.69
N SER A 456 -90.78 30.70 -171.44
CA SER A 456 -91.88 31.66 -171.65
C SER A 456 -91.46 32.66 -172.74
N THR A 457 -91.53 32.22 -173.99
CA THR A 457 -91.91 32.93 -175.24
C THR A 457 -91.49 32.09 -176.43
#